data_AF-A0A9D7RD43-F1
#
_entry.id   AF-A0A9D7RD43-F1
#
_cell.length_a   1.000
_cell.length_b   1.000
_cell.length_c   1.000
_cell.angle_alpha   90.00
_cell.angle_beta   90.00
_cell.angle_gamma   90.00
#
_symmetry.space_group_name_H-M   'P 1'
#
loop_
_entity.id
_entity.type
_entity.pdbx_description
1 polymer ?
#
loop_
_entity_poly.entity_id
_entity_poly.type
_entity_poly.pdbx_seq_one_letter_code
_entity_poly.pdbx_strand_id
1 'polypeptide(L)'
;MKFPGSLNVDLVVPMSIGSVDGNTATFPVSDFSSRGPSACGRDGSFLIKPEVVAPGERIRSAALEGGYSVFDGTSFSAPYVSGAILLLKEAFPKLSGRQLALALYNSAKDLGPVGEDNDYGKGMINVGAAYNWLISQGNQPTAPVRATNDVIHIQSTPRVYGCDSKANFEVSFENSGADTLRSMDIIIRRDGQSAILYQNRWVGKLAPGKFTTYLLPPFTAPLGRYIVAVELSNPNGFADARSLNNLIKTYVSINSLPQLPDAAASANNVCFGSETLLKSNYQGEGTIRWFDKNTEGTLLRNWQFAGYWIMTAIPCFLRNSS
;
A
#
# COMPACT_ATOMS: atom_id res chain seq x y z
N MET A 1 -27.87 21.78 -12.12
CA MET A 1 -28.10 21.16 -10.79
C MET A 1 -27.31 19.86 -10.75
N LYS A 2 -26.24 19.79 -9.95
CA LYS A 2 -25.63 18.48 -9.63
C LYS A 2 -26.62 17.79 -8.68
N PHE A 3 -27.16 16.64 -9.09
CA PHE A 3 -27.88 15.77 -8.17
C PHE A 3 -26.90 15.38 -7.04
N PRO A 4 -27.31 15.39 -5.77
CA PRO A 4 -26.49 14.88 -4.69
C PRO A 4 -26.14 13.41 -4.99
N GLY A 5 -24.87 13.05 -4.84
CA GLY A 5 -24.35 11.72 -5.20
C GLY A 5 -24.93 10.57 -4.36
N SER A 6 -25.58 10.86 -3.23
CA SER A 6 -26.31 9.89 -2.42
C SER A 6 -27.38 10.60 -1.59
N LEU A 7 -28.57 10.00 -1.50
CA LEU A 7 -29.67 10.48 -0.66
C LEU A 7 -29.61 9.76 0.70
N ASN A 8 -29.86 10.48 1.79
CA ASN A 8 -30.04 9.90 3.12
C ASN A 8 -31.35 9.10 3.15
N VAL A 9 -31.27 7.81 2.87
CA VAL A 9 -32.43 6.91 2.76
C VAL A 9 -32.69 6.15 4.05
N ASP A 10 -31.71 6.12 4.97
CA ASP A 10 -31.79 5.42 6.24
C ASP A 10 -30.69 5.89 7.22
N LEU A 11 -30.74 5.46 8.48
CA LEU A 11 -29.84 5.85 9.58
C LEU A 11 -28.35 5.75 9.24
N VAL A 12 -27.94 4.80 8.39
CA VAL A 12 -26.53 4.56 8.07
C VAL A 12 -26.24 4.56 6.56
N VAL A 13 -27.19 5.04 5.74
CA VAL A 13 -27.03 5.05 4.28
C VAL A 13 -27.42 6.43 3.70
N PRO A 14 -26.43 7.26 3.30
CA PRO A 14 -24.98 7.04 3.42
C PRO A 14 -24.50 7.26 4.86
N MET A 15 -23.49 6.49 5.29
CA MET A 15 -22.80 6.66 6.56
C MET A 15 -21.76 7.77 6.42
N SER A 16 -21.96 8.88 7.11
CA SER A 16 -21.05 10.02 7.19
C SER A 16 -20.10 9.82 8.36
N ILE A 17 -18.83 10.14 8.16
CA ILE A 17 -17.77 9.84 9.14
C ILE A 17 -17.03 11.13 9.48
N GLY A 18 -17.02 11.47 10.76
CA GLY A 18 -16.22 12.58 11.28
C GLY A 18 -14.81 12.17 11.68
N SER A 19 -13.97 13.16 11.93
CA SER A 19 -12.57 12.99 12.32
C SER A 19 -12.37 13.32 13.79
N VAL A 20 -11.54 12.52 14.44
CA VAL A 20 -10.99 12.77 15.78
C VAL A 20 -9.47 12.60 15.77
N ASP A 21 -8.81 13.23 16.74
CA ASP A 21 -7.40 12.95 17.02
C ASP A 21 -7.24 11.63 17.77
N GLY A 22 -6.80 10.61 17.03
CA GLY A 22 -6.51 9.28 17.56
C GLY A 22 -5.28 9.21 18.46
N ASN A 23 -4.44 10.25 18.50
CA ASN A 23 -3.20 10.28 19.29
C ASN A 23 -3.43 10.79 20.72
N THR A 24 -4.60 11.34 20.99
CA THR A 24 -4.99 11.85 22.30
C THR A 24 -6.01 10.91 22.95
N ALA A 25 -5.81 10.57 24.22
CA ALA A 25 -6.64 9.58 24.93
C ALA A 25 -8.14 9.95 25.04
N THR A 26 -8.45 11.24 24.93
CA THR A 26 -9.83 11.77 24.95
C THR A 26 -10.49 11.80 23.57
N PHE A 27 -9.76 11.48 22.50
CA PHE A 27 -10.22 11.51 21.12
C PHE A 27 -10.98 12.79 20.76
N PRO A 28 -10.40 13.99 20.95
CA PRO A 28 -11.09 15.22 20.64
C PRO A 28 -11.46 15.25 19.15
N VAL A 29 -12.66 15.74 18.83
CA VAL A 29 -13.09 15.99 17.45
C VAL A 29 -12.11 16.94 16.78
N SER A 30 -11.65 16.58 15.58
CA SER A 30 -10.72 17.42 14.83
C SER A 30 -11.39 18.71 14.39
N ASP A 31 -10.66 19.84 14.47
CA ASP A 31 -11.21 21.16 14.17
C ASP A 31 -11.80 21.27 12.76
N PHE A 32 -11.18 20.59 11.79
CA PHE A 32 -11.62 20.54 10.39
C PHE A 32 -12.81 19.59 10.14
N SER A 33 -13.22 18.79 11.12
CA SER A 33 -14.33 17.86 10.96
C SER A 33 -15.64 18.63 10.78
N SER A 34 -16.34 18.38 9.69
CA SER A 34 -17.67 18.95 9.47
C SER A 34 -18.67 18.37 10.46
N ARG A 35 -19.59 19.22 10.91
CA ARG A 35 -20.59 18.92 11.94
C ARG A 35 -21.98 19.10 11.35
N GLY A 36 -22.92 18.31 11.86
CA GLY A 36 -24.34 18.54 11.60
C GLY A 36 -24.86 19.79 12.31
N PRO A 37 -26.19 20.01 12.30
CA PRO A 37 -27.20 19.09 11.77
C PRO A 37 -27.27 19.09 10.24
N SER A 38 -27.84 18.02 9.67
CA SER A 38 -28.14 17.96 8.25
C SER A 38 -29.26 18.93 7.89
N ALA A 39 -29.06 19.74 6.85
CA ALA A 39 -30.11 20.59 6.29
C ALA A 39 -31.26 19.82 5.62
N CYS A 40 -31.07 18.51 5.38
CA CYS A 40 -32.04 17.63 4.72
C CYS A 40 -32.57 16.51 5.62
N GLY A 41 -32.29 16.56 6.93
CA GLY A 41 -32.82 15.59 7.88
C GLY A 41 -34.31 15.82 8.14
N ARG A 42 -35.05 14.75 8.45
CA ARG A 42 -36.45 14.86 8.91
C ARG A 42 -36.48 15.22 10.38
N ASP A 43 -36.30 14.22 11.25
CA ASP A 43 -36.37 14.30 12.70
C ASP A 43 -35.41 13.30 13.37
N GLY A 44 -35.11 13.51 14.65
CA GLY A 44 -34.26 12.63 15.45
C GLY A 44 -32.86 12.42 14.86
N SER A 45 -32.38 11.17 14.88
CA SER A 45 -31.05 10.79 14.36
C SER A 45 -30.83 11.13 12.89
N PHE A 46 -31.88 11.34 12.09
CA PHE A 46 -31.72 11.77 10.69
C PHE A 46 -31.20 13.20 10.53
N LEU A 47 -31.33 14.03 11.56
CA LEU A 47 -30.76 15.38 11.61
C LEU A 47 -29.30 15.35 12.07
N ILE A 48 -28.85 14.30 12.74
CA ILE A 48 -27.53 14.24 13.34
C ILE A 48 -26.52 13.73 12.31
N LYS A 49 -25.44 14.48 12.12
CA LYS A 49 -24.28 14.08 11.33
C LYS A 49 -23.01 14.52 12.06
N PRO A 50 -21.90 13.77 11.98
CA PRO A 50 -21.74 12.48 11.28
C PRO A 50 -22.51 11.33 11.96
N GLU A 51 -22.57 10.15 11.35
CA GLU A 51 -23.12 8.95 12.01
C GLU A 51 -22.19 8.45 13.12
N VAL A 52 -20.89 8.47 12.85
CA VAL A 52 -19.81 8.02 13.74
C VAL A 52 -18.55 8.82 13.47
N VAL A 53 -17.57 8.72 14.36
CA VAL A 53 -16.21 9.24 14.13
C VAL A 53 -15.18 8.12 14.09
N ALA A 54 -14.07 8.42 13.40
CA ALA A 54 -12.88 7.59 13.39
C ALA A 54 -11.62 8.47 13.31
N PRO A 55 -10.43 7.94 13.68
CA PRO A 55 -9.18 8.71 13.59
C PRO A 55 -8.95 9.26 12.18
N GLY A 56 -8.78 10.57 12.08
CA GLY A 56 -8.51 11.26 10.81
C GLY A 56 -7.43 12.32 10.90
N GLU A 57 -6.82 12.49 12.07
CA GLU A 57 -5.76 13.44 12.33
C GLU A 57 -4.44 12.73 12.62
N ARG A 58 -3.37 13.23 12.00
CA ARG A 58 -2.01 12.72 12.02
C ARG A 58 -1.93 11.24 11.65
N ILE A 59 -2.68 10.84 10.62
CA ILE A 59 -2.74 9.46 10.14
C ILE A 59 -1.53 9.15 9.27
N ARG A 60 -0.68 8.22 9.73
CA ARG A 60 0.42 7.69 8.93
C ARG A 60 -0.13 6.75 7.85
N SER A 61 -0.02 7.14 6.58
CA SER A 61 -0.49 6.36 5.44
C SER A 61 0.59 6.24 4.36
N ALA A 62 0.36 5.34 3.39
CA ALA A 62 1.25 5.17 2.24
C ALA A 62 1.30 6.46 1.41
N ALA A 63 2.51 6.81 0.97
CA ALA A 63 2.78 7.94 0.09
C ALA A 63 3.45 7.44 -1.20
N LEU A 64 3.69 8.36 -2.14
CA LEU A 64 4.39 8.05 -3.38
C LEU A 64 5.79 7.46 -3.11
N GLU A 65 6.33 6.77 -4.12
CA GLU A 65 7.70 6.24 -4.11
C GLU A 65 7.99 5.22 -2.99
N GLY A 66 6.96 4.50 -2.54
CA GLY A 66 7.09 3.49 -1.48
C GLY A 66 7.27 4.06 -0.08
N GLY A 67 7.08 5.38 0.07
CA GLY A 67 7.19 6.08 1.34
C GLY A 67 5.93 6.00 2.20
N TYR A 68 6.03 6.59 3.39
CA TYR A 68 4.89 6.87 4.26
C TYR A 68 4.92 8.34 4.65
N SER A 69 3.75 8.95 4.72
CA SER A 69 3.60 10.32 5.21
C SER A 69 2.46 10.39 6.22
N VAL A 70 2.40 11.51 6.93
CA VAL A 70 1.33 11.83 7.88
C VAL A 70 0.34 12.77 7.21
N PHE A 71 -0.95 12.49 7.36
CA PHE A 71 -2.02 13.26 6.75
C PHE A 71 -3.15 13.55 7.74
N ASP A 72 -3.87 14.63 7.45
CA ASP A 72 -5.06 15.07 8.18
C ASP A 72 -6.26 15.14 7.24
N GLY A 73 -7.42 14.68 7.70
CA GLY A 73 -8.69 14.83 6.99
C GLY A 73 -9.68 13.71 7.28
N THR A 74 -10.98 14.03 7.17
CA THR A 74 -12.06 13.03 7.21
C THR A 74 -11.95 12.00 6.09
N SER A 75 -11.26 12.34 5.00
CA SER A 75 -10.83 11.43 3.94
C SER A 75 -9.99 10.25 4.45
N PHE A 76 -9.34 10.36 5.61
CA PHE A 76 -8.59 9.29 6.26
C PHE A 76 -9.40 8.55 7.33
N SER A 77 -10.42 9.18 7.92
CA SER A 77 -11.41 8.51 8.76
C SER A 77 -12.29 7.54 7.95
N ALA A 78 -12.68 7.92 6.73
CA ALA A 78 -13.51 7.10 5.84
C ALA A 78 -12.94 5.71 5.49
N PRO A 79 -11.67 5.57 5.06
CA PRO A 79 -11.06 4.26 4.82
C PRO A 79 -10.87 3.47 6.12
N TYR A 80 -10.74 4.13 7.28
CA TYR A 80 -10.70 3.47 8.58
C TYR A 80 -11.98 2.68 8.87
N VAL A 81 -13.15 3.32 8.68
CA VAL A 81 -14.46 2.66 8.83
C VAL A 81 -14.69 1.63 7.72
N SER A 82 -14.21 1.89 6.50
CA SER A 82 -14.31 0.93 5.39
C SER A 82 -13.57 -0.38 5.73
N GLY A 83 -12.36 -0.28 6.31
CA GLY A 83 -11.62 -1.44 6.81
C GLY A 83 -12.34 -2.15 7.96
N ALA A 84 -12.91 -1.40 8.91
CA ALA A 84 -13.73 -1.96 9.99
C ALA A 84 -14.92 -2.77 9.45
N ILE A 85 -15.66 -2.23 8.47
CA ILE A 85 -16.76 -2.94 7.81
C ILE A 85 -16.25 -4.20 7.11
N LEU A 86 -15.09 -4.16 6.45
CA LEU A 86 -14.50 -5.32 5.78
C LEU A 86 -14.18 -6.45 6.77
N LEU A 87 -13.59 -6.13 7.93
CA LEU A 87 -13.31 -7.12 8.98
C LEU A 87 -14.61 -7.78 9.49
N LEU A 88 -15.65 -6.98 9.71
CA LEU A 88 -16.96 -7.52 10.09
C LEU A 88 -17.58 -8.34 8.95
N LYS A 89 -17.36 -7.96 7.69
CA LYS A 89 -17.84 -8.70 6.51
C LYS A 89 -17.13 -10.04 6.35
N GLU A 90 -15.84 -10.11 6.66
CA GLU A 90 -15.09 -11.37 6.69
C GLU A 90 -15.65 -12.31 7.77
N ALA A 91 -15.89 -11.79 8.98
CA ALA A 91 -16.49 -12.57 10.06
C ALA A 91 -17.95 -12.97 9.79
N PHE A 92 -18.74 -12.10 9.16
CA PHE A 92 -20.16 -12.31 8.90
C PHE A 92 -20.49 -12.17 7.41
N PRO A 93 -20.04 -13.12 6.56
CA PRO A 93 -20.09 -12.98 5.10
C PRO A 93 -21.50 -12.92 4.54
N LYS A 94 -22.51 -13.40 5.29
CA LYS A 94 -23.92 -13.38 4.89
C LYS A 94 -24.64 -12.05 5.17
N LEU A 95 -24.05 -11.16 5.97
CA LEU A 95 -24.68 -9.89 6.32
C LEU A 95 -24.47 -8.83 5.24
N SER A 96 -25.48 -7.98 5.05
CA SER A 96 -25.42 -6.84 4.14
C SER A 96 -24.53 -5.72 4.71
N GLY A 97 -23.95 -4.89 3.85
CA GLY A 97 -23.17 -3.72 4.29
C GLY A 97 -23.96 -2.80 5.22
N ARG A 98 -25.28 -2.65 4.99
CA ARG A 98 -26.19 -1.91 5.89
C ARG A 98 -26.24 -2.50 7.30
N GLN A 99 -26.36 -3.82 7.43
CA GLN A 99 -26.39 -4.48 8.76
C GLN A 99 -25.06 -4.30 9.50
N LEU A 100 -23.93 -4.33 8.78
CA LEU A 100 -22.61 -4.11 9.36
C LEU A 100 -22.40 -2.65 9.78
N ALA A 101 -22.85 -1.70 8.96
CA ALA A 101 -22.82 -0.28 9.31
C ALA A 101 -23.70 0.04 10.52
N LEU A 102 -24.89 -0.57 10.62
CA LEU A 102 -25.75 -0.49 11.80
C LEU A 102 -25.08 -1.07 13.05
N ALA A 103 -24.32 -2.16 12.92
CA ALA A 103 -23.58 -2.71 14.04
C ALA A 103 -22.55 -1.70 14.56
N LEU A 104 -21.74 -1.11 13.67
CA LEU A 104 -20.77 -0.07 14.05
C LEU A 104 -21.43 1.16 14.66
N TYR A 105 -22.57 1.59 14.13
CA TYR A 105 -23.34 2.72 14.64
C TYR A 105 -23.88 2.46 16.05
N ASN A 106 -24.51 1.30 16.29
CA ASN A 106 -25.12 0.99 17.60
C ASN A 106 -24.12 0.56 18.67
N SER A 107 -22.91 0.16 18.27
CA SER A 107 -21.85 -0.27 19.18
C SER A 107 -20.74 0.76 19.34
N ALA A 108 -20.89 1.94 18.76
CA ALA A 108 -19.90 3.01 18.87
C ALA A 108 -19.70 3.40 20.34
N LYS A 109 -18.47 3.75 20.68
CA LYS A 109 -18.16 4.29 22.00
C LYS A 109 -18.57 5.76 22.00
N ASP A 110 -19.61 6.07 22.75
CA ASP A 110 -20.08 7.44 22.98
C ASP A 110 -18.93 8.34 23.46
N LEU A 111 -18.85 9.54 22.89
CA LEU A 111 -17.84 10.56 23.15
C LEU A 111 -18.54 11.92 23.20
N GLY A 112 -18.08 12.81 24.09
CA GLY A 112 -18.70 14.13 24.25
C GLY A 112 -19.95 14.07 25.13
N PRO A 113 -21.00 14.85 24.82
CA PRO A 113 -22.28 14.79 25.53
C PRO A 113 -22.90 13.39 25.43
N VAL A 114 -23.53 12.91 26.52
CA VAL A 114 -24.18 11.59 26.53
C VAL A 114 -25.24 11.51 25.42
N GLY A 115 -25.12 10.51 24.56
CA GLY A 115 -26.10 10.21 23.52
C GLY A 115 -25.54 10.38 22.11
N GLU A 116 -26.39 10.82 21.20
CA GLU A 116 -26.00 11.09 19.82
C GLU A 116 -25.94 12.59 19.59
N ASP A 117 -24.86 13.09 18.99
CA ASP A 117 -24.61 14.52 18.84
C ASP A 117 -23.96 14.88 17.50
N ASN A 118 -23.92 16.18 17.17
CA ASN A 118 -23.42 16.67 15.88
C ASN A 118 -21.88 16.80 15.79
N ASP A 119 -21.16 16.56 16.89
CA ASP A 119 -19.70 16.53 16.91
C ASP A 119 -19.19 15.10 16.66
N TYR A 120 -19.74 14.11 17.36
CA TYR A 120 -19.27 12.73 17.39
C TYR A 120 -20.23 11.72 16.75
N GLY A 121 -21.47 12.11 16.43
CA GLY A 121 -22.50 11.16 16.00
C GLY A 121 -22.86 10.22 17.15
N LYS A 122 -22.83 8.91 16.89
CA LYS A 122 -22.89 7.87 17.95
C LYS A 122 -21.56 7.65 18.67
N GLY A 123 -20.50 8.36 18.28
CA GLY A 123 -19.18 8.24 18.88
C GLY A 123 -18.17 7.47 18.03
N MET A 124 -17.08 7.06 18.67
CA MET A 124 -15.95 6.38 18.03
C MET A 124 -16.31 4.95 17.65
N ILE A 125 -16.03 4.57 16.40
CA ILE A 125 -16.22 3.19 15.95
C ILE A 125 -15.46 2.19 16.82
N ASN A 126 -16.09 1.04 17.11
CA ASN A 126 -15.48 -0.03 17.87
C ASN A 126 -15.80 -1.38 17.23
N VAL A 127 -14.82 -1.94 16.51
CA VAL A 127 -15.00 -3.18 15.74
C VAL A 127 -15.29 -4.38 16.64
N GLY A 128 -14.62 -4.48 17.80
CA GLY A 128 -14.85 -5.55 18.77
C GLY A 128 -16.24 -5.48 19.39
N ALA A 129 -16.70 -4.27 19.74
CA ALA A 129 -18.06 -4.07 20.23
C ALA A 129 -19.10 -4.39 19.14
N ALA A 130 -18.86 -3.99 17.89
CA ALA A 130 -19.74 -4.30 16.77
C ALA A 130 -19.84 -5.80 16.50
N TYR A 131 -18.70 -6.51 16.56
CA TYR A 131 -18.63 -7.96 16.43
C TYR A 131 -19.47 -8.65 17.51
N ASN A 132 -19.28 -8.26 18.78
CA ASN A 132 -20.05 -8.82 19.90
C ASN A 132 -21.54 -8.46 19.82
N TRP A 133 -21.86 -7.25 19.36
CA TRP A 133 -23.24 -6.83 19.12
C TRP A 133 -23.90 -7.71 18.06
N LEU A 134 -23.22 -8.00 16.95
CA LEU A 134 -23.75 -8.90 15.92
C LEU A 134 -24.01 -10.32 16.47
N ILE A 135 -23.14 -10.84 17.33
CA ILE A 135 -23.35 -12.14 18.00
C ILE A 135 -24.57 -12.07 18.93
N SER A 136 -24.75 -10.99 19.70
CA SER A 136 -25.91 -10.83 20.59
C SER A 136 -27.23 -10.74 19.82
N GLN A 137 -27.20 -10.29 18.57
CA GLN A 137 -28.34 -10.33 17.64
C GLN A 137 -28.56 -11.72 17.00
N GLY A 138 -27.83 -12.76 17.43
CA GLY A 138 -27.99 -14.14 16.96
C GLY A 138 -27.23 -14.49 15.67
N ASN A 139 -26.38 -13.60 15.16
CA ASN A 139 -25.58 -13.87 13.97
C ASN A 139 -24.40 -14.80 14.31
N GLN A 140 -24.18 -15.81 13.47
CA GLN A 140 -23.09 -16.76 13.64
C GLN A 140 -21.86 -16.32 12.84
N PRO A 141 -20.71 -16.10 13.48
CA PRO A 141 -19.49 -15.76 12.77
C PRO A 141 -18.95 -17.00 12.03
N THR A 142 -18.38 -16.77 10.86
CA THR A 142 -17.60 -17.76 10.12
C THR A 142 -16.15 -17.66 10.58
N ALA A 143 -15.54 -18.80 10.92
CA ALA A 143 -14.12 -18.83 11.21
C ALA A 143 -13.32 -18.40 9.96
N PRO A 144 -12.21 -17.67 10.13
CA PRO A 144 -11.32 -17.35 9.01
C PRO A 144 -10.96 -18.64 8.26
N VAL A 145 -11.10 -18.62 6.93
CA VAL A 145 -10.72 -19.77 6.11
C VAL A 145 -9.21 -19.95 6.25
N ARG A 146 -8.77 -20.95 7.01
CA ARG A 146 -7.40 -21.44 6.91
C ARG A 146 -7.27 -22.20 5.60
N ALA A 147 -6.83 -21.51 4.57
CA ALA A 147 -6.41 -22.16 3.36
C ALA A 147 -5.22 -23.10 3.70
N THR A 148 -5.24 -24.34 3.23
CA THR A 148 -4.19 -25.32 3.53
C THR A 148 -2.92 -25.03 2.74
N ASN A 149 -3.07 -24.65 1.48
CA ASN A 149 -1.97 -24.31 0.57
C ASN A 149 -2.16 -22.86 0.10
N ASP A 150 -1.57 -21.92 0.83
CA ASP A 150 -1.76 -20.50 0.59
C ASP A 150 -0.45 -19.77 0.77
N VAL A 151 -0.06 -19.07 -0.29
CA VAL A 151 1.05 -18.15 -0.26
C VAL A 151 0.51 -16.74 -0.35
N ILE A 152 1.21 -15.79 0.26
CA ILE A 152 0.93 -14.37 0.02
C ILE A 152 2.18 -13.80 -0.61
N HIS A 153 2.02 -13.17 -1.76
CA HIS A 153 3.09 -12.39 -2.34
C HIS A 153 3.17 -11.05 -1.60
N ILE A 154 4.30 -10.79 -0.92
CA ILE A 154 4.49 -9.56 -0.13
C ILE A 154 5.06 -8.45 -1.01
N GLN A 155 6.16 -8.74 -1.71
CA GLN A 155 6.82 -7.78 -2.59
C GLN A 155 7.77 -8.48 -3.55
N SER A 156 7.99 -7.85 -4.70
CA SER A 156 9.04 -8.20 -5.65
C SER A 156 9.90 -6.98 -5.92
N THR A 157 11.15 -7.03 -5.49
CA THR A 157 12.13 -5.96 -5.72
C THR A 157 13.11 -6.40 -6.80
N PRO A 158 13.06 -5.78 -8.00
CA PRO A 158 14.11 -6.00 -8.98
C PRO A 158 15.43 -5.47 -8.41
N ARG A 159 16.49 -6.28 -8.50
CA ARG A 159 17.86 -5.82 -8.34
C ARG A 159 18.53 -5.83 -9.70
N VAL A 160 18.54 -4.67 -10.33
CA VAL A 160 19.21 -4.48 -11.62
C VAL A 160 20.69 -4.27 -11.33
N TYR A 161 21.55 -5.21 -11.72
CA TYR A 161 23.00 -5.12 -11.57
C TYR A 161 23.66 -5.15 -12.95
N GLY A 162 24.16 -3.99 -13.41
CA GLY A 162 25.18 -3.88 -14.46
C GLY A 162 24.78 -4.15 -15.91
N CYS A 163 25.76 -3.99 -16.80
CA CYS A 163 25.69 -3.95 -18.27
C CYS A 163 25.26 -5.26 -18.96
N ASP A 164 25.00 -6.32 -18.21
CA ASP A 164 24.58 -7.59 -18.74
C ASP A 164 23.05 -7.59 -18.75
N SER A 165 22.41 -8.16 -19.77
CA SER A 165 20.94 -8.31 -19.84
C SER A 165 20.34 -9.23 -18.75
N LYS A 166 21.09 -9.47 -17.66
CA LYS A 166 20.76 -10.29 -16.50
C LYS A 166 20.00 -9.45 -15.48
N ALA A 167 18.77 -9.88 -15.18
CA ALA A 167 17.98 -9.33 -14.09
C ALA A 167 18.07 -10.27 -12.87
N ASN A 168 18.26 -9.70 -11.68
CA ASN A 168 18.08 -10.40 -10.41
C ASN A 168 16.80 -9.90 -9.76
N PHE A 169 16.07 -10.80 -9.12
CA PHE A 169 14.83 -10.47 -8.42
C PHE A 169 14.88 -11.05 -7.02
N GLU A 170 14.47 -10.25 -6.04
CA GLU A 170 14.12 -10.76 -4.72
C GLU A 170 12.60 -10.81 -4.64
N VAL A 171 12.08 -12.01 -4.36
CA VAL A 171 10.65 -12.25 -4.17
C VAL A 171 10.44 -12.57 -2.70
N SER A 172 9.68 -11.72 -2.02
CA SER A 172 9.29 -11.92 -0.63
C SER A 172 7.87 -12.44 -0.55
N PHE A 173 7.67 -13.50 0.23
CA PHE A 173 6.39 -14.18 0.33
C PHE A 173 6.18 -14.76 1.73
N GLU A 174 4.91 -14.92 2.10
CA GLU A 174 4.47 -15.55 3.34
C GLU A 174 3.82 -16.90 3.04
N ASN A 175 4.03 -17.89 3.91
CA ASN A 175 3.16 -19.05 3.97
C ASN A 175 1.94 -18.72 4.84
N SER A 176 0.83 -18.34 4.22
CA SER A 176 -0.45 -18.12 4.92
C SER A 176 -1.25 -19.43 5.07
N GLY A 177 -0.72 -20.53 4.54
CA GLY A 177 -1.29 -21.87 4.58
C GLY A 177 -1.21 -22.53 5.96
N ALA A 178 -2.08 -23.50 6.21
CA ALA A 178 -2.02 -24.32 7.43
C ALA A 178 -0.84 -25.31 7.44
N ASP A 179 -0.39 -25.74 6.27
CA ASP A 179 0.69 -26.70 6.11
C ASP A 179 2.05 -26.02 5.89
N THR A 180 3.15 -26.71 6.20
CA THR A 180 4.49 -26.20 5.87
C THR A 180 4.66 -26.14 4.35
N LEU A 181 4.98 -24.96 3.83
CA LEU A 181 5.29 -24.76 2.41
C LEU A 181 6.66 -25.38 2.10
N ARG A 182 6.68 -26.28 1.12
CA ARG A 182 7.87 -27.01 0.65
C ARG A 182 8.28 -26.65 -0.77
N SER A 183 7.33 -26.21 -1.58
CA SER A 183 7.62 -25.73 -2.93
C SER A 183 6.55 -24.81 -3.45
N MET A 184 6.88 -23.95 -4.41
CA MET A 184 5.93 -23.17 -5.18
C MET A 184 6.56 -22.75 -6.52
N ASP A 185 5.74 -22.45 -7.51
CA ASP A 185 6.17 -21.89 -8.78
C ASP A 185 6.14 -20.35 -8.72
N ILE A 186 7.19 -19.73 -9.25
CA ILE A 186 7.33 -18.28 -9.39
C ILE A 186 7.34 -17.98 -10.88
N ILE A 187 6.34 -17.24 -11.35
CA ILE A 187 6.17 -16.94 -12.76
C ILE A 187 6.21 -15.43 -12.96
N ILE A 188 7.06 -14.97 -13.89
CA ILE A 188 7.18 -13.56 -14.26
C ILE A 188 6.67 -13.39 -15.67
N ARG A 189 5.74 -12.46 -15.86
CA ARG A 189 5.21 -12.04 -17.16
C ARG A 189 5.34 -10.54 -17.32
N ARG A 190 5.37 -10.07 -18.57
CA ARG A 190 5.13 -8.65 -18.84
C ARG A 190 3.64 -8.37 -18.66
N ASP A 191 3.31 -7.21 -18.10
CA ASP A 191 1.91 -6.86 -17.88
C ASP A 191 1.13 -6.85 -19.21
N GLY A 192 -0.06 -7.46 -19.19
CA GLY A 192 -0.90 -7.65 -20.37
C GLY A 192 -0.40 -8.68 -21.39
N GLN A 193 0.69 -9.41 -21.13
CA GLN A 193 1.18 -10.46 -22.03
C GLN A 193 1.04 -11.86 -21.42
N SER A 194 0.58 -12.81 -22.24
CA SER A 194 0.46 -14.22 -21.83
C SER A 194 1.81 -14.95 -21.81
N ALA A 195 2.80 -14.45 -22.54
CA ALA A 195 4.12 -15.07 -22.64
C ALA A 195 4.87 -15.00 -21.30
N ILE A 196 5.38 -16.13 -20.85
CA ILE A 196 6.24 -16.23 -19.67
C ILE A 196 7.60 -15.65 -20.00
N LEU A 197 8.01 -14.63 -19.24
CA LEU A 197 9.35 -14.04 -19.34
C LEU A 197 10.36 -14.89 -18.56
N TYR A 198 9.95 -15.39 -17.40
CA TYR A 198 10.77 -16.23 -16.54
C TYR A 198 9.89 -17.13 -15.68
N GLN A 199 10.35 -18.35 -15.43
CA GLN A 199 9.74 -19.28 -14.48
C GLN A 199 10.82 -19.95 -13.67
N ASN A 200 10.61 -20.04 -12.37
CA ASN A 200 11.44 -20.79 -11.46
C ASN A 200 10.56 -21.51 -10.43
N ARG A 201 11.09 -22.56 -9.81
CA ARG A 201 10.44 -23.25 -8.72
C ARG A 201 11.24 -23.02 -7.44
N TRP A 202 10.61 -22.40 -6.45
CA TRP A 202 11.16 -22.38 -5.10
C TRP A 202 10.96 -23.74 -4.45
N VAL A 203 12.00 -24.24 -3.78
CA VAL A 203 11.97 -25.45 -2.95
C VAL A 203 12.64 -25.12 -1.62
N GLY A 204 11.99 -25.44 -0.52
CA GLY A 204 12.50 -25.10 0.81
C GLY A 204 11.60 -25.61 1.93
N LYS A 205 11.65 -24.92 3.07
CA LYS A 205 10.79 -25.22 4.23
C LYS A 205 10.40 -23.91 4.89
N LEU A 206 9.14 -23.52 4.77
CA LEU A 206 8.58 -22.32 5.39
C LEU A 206 7.37 -22.69 6.24
N ALA A 207 7.47 -22.51 7.56
CA ALA A 207 6.39 -22.84 8.48
C ALA A 207 5.18 -21.89 8.31
N PRO A 208 3.97 -22.31 8.69
CA PRO A 208 2.78 -21.45 8.69
C PRO A 208 2.99 -20.11 9.39
N GLY A 209 2.51 -19.02 8.78
CA GLY A 209 2.63 -17.64 9.27
C GLY A 209 4.05 -17.07 9.25
N LYS A 210 5.00 -17.74 8.58
CA LYS A 210 6.36 -17.22 8.38
C LYS A 210 6.50 -16.67 6.97
N PHE A 211 7.33 -15.65 6.85
CA PHE A 211 7.73 -15.07 5.57
C PHE A 211 9.22 -15.27 5.31
N THR A 212 9.60 -15.19 4.05
CA THR A 212 11.00 -15.24 3.61
C THR A 212 11.19 -14.42 2.35
N THR A 213 12.45 -14.12 2.03
CA THR A 213 12.85 -13.47 0.78
C THR A 213 13.75 -14.43 0.02
N TYR A 214 13.38 -14.74 -1.20
CA TYR A 214 14.12 -15.62 -2.09
C TYR A 214 14.74 -14.83 -3.24
N LEU A 215 16.06 -14.92 -3.37
CA LEU A 215 16.80 -14.39 -4.51
C LEU A 215 16.67 -15.37 -5.68
N LEU A 216 16.00 -14.93 -6.75
CA LEU A 216 15.90 -15.72 -7.97
C LEU A 216 17.27 -15.87 -8.63
N PRO A 217 17.57 -17.02 -9.24
CA PRO A 217 18.70 -17.14 -10.14
C PRO A 217 18.66 -16.05 -11.22
N PRO A 218 19.80 -15.46 -11.60
CA PRO A 218 19.86 -14.46 -12.65
C PRO A 218 19.24 -14.99 -13.95
N PHE A 219 18.44 -14.17 -14.63
CA PHE A 219 17.88 -14.53 -15.92
C PHE A 219 18.01 -13.40 -16.93
N THR A 220 18.09 -13.77 -18.20
CA THR A 220 18.20 -12.81 -19.29
C THR A 220 16.81 -12.37 -19.75
N ALA A 221 16.60 -11.06 -19.86
CA ALA A 221 15.37 -10.50 -20.42
C ALA A 221 15.69 -9.39 -21.41
N PRO A 222 14.82 -9.12 -22.40
CA PRO A 222 15.07 -8.05 -23.36
C PRO A 222 15.17 -6.69 -22.67
N LEU A 223 16.00 -5.81 -23.24
CA LEU A 223 16.22 -4.46 -22.71
C LEU A 223 14.98 -3.58 -22.86
N GLY A 224 14.64 -2.85 -21.82
CA GLY A 224 13.53 -1.88 -21.81
C GLY A 224 12.94 -1.65 -20.42
N ARG A 225 11.99 -0.71 -20.36
CA ARG A 225 11.16 -0.45 -19.18
C ARG A 225 9.86 -1.21 -19.30
N TYR A 226 9.54 -2.04 -18.32
CA TYR A 226 8.35 -2.89 -18.30
C TYR A 226 7.65 -2.80 -16.96
N ILE A 227 6.33 -2.97 -16.98
CA ILE A 227 5.62 -3.46 -15.80
C ILE A 227 5.69 -4.98 -15.91
N VAL A 228 6.20 -5.65 -14.87
CA VAL A 228 6.16 -7.10 -14.78
C VAL A 228 5.17 -7.51 -13.71
N ALA A 229 4.42 -8.56 -14.01
CA ALA A 229 3.57 -9.24 -13.06
C ALA A 229 4.34 -10.47 -12.56
N VAL A 230 4.57 -10.52 -11.25
CA VAL A 230 5.19 -11.67 -10.59
C VAL A 230 4.09 -12.40 -9.82
N GLU A 231 3.87 -13.65 -10.20
CA GLU A 231 2.82 -14.54 -9.72
C GLU A 231 3.45 -15.70 -8.94
N LEU A 232 2.89 -15.98 -7.77
CA LEU A 232 3.15 -17.19 -7.01
C LEU A 232 2.04 -18.21 -7.29
N SER A 233 2.41 -19.45 -7.59
CA SER A 233 1.42 -20.48 -7.91
C SER A 233 1.85 -21.85 -7.41
N ASN A 234 0.89 -22.77 -7.37
CA ASN A 234 1.09 -24.16 -7.01
C ASN A 234 1.83 -24.40 -5.67
N PRO A 235 1.44 -23.75 -4.54
CA PRO A 235 2.00 -24.08 -3.23
C PRO A 235 1.86 -25.57 -2.93
N ASN A 236 2.98 -26.23 -2.65
CA ASN A 236 3.09 -27.69 -2.49
C ASN A 236 2.56 -28.51 -3.69
N GLY A 237 2.46 -27.91 -4.87
CA GLY A 237 1.87 -28.55 -6.07
C GLY A 237 0.35 -28.52 -6.14
N PHE A 238 -0.32 -27.80 -5.22
CA PHE A 238 -1.78 -27.66 -5.19
C PHE A 238 -2.20 -26.25 -5.59
N ALA A 239 -3.43 -26.12 -6.09
CA ALA A 239 -4.02 -24.80 -6.35
C ALA A 239 -4.11 -23.99 -5.06
N ASP A 240 -3.78 -22.70 -5.17
CA ASP A 240 -3.92 -21.76 -4.07
C ASP A 240 -5.39 -21.36 -3.88
N ALA A 241 -5.89 -21.45 -2.65
CA ALA A 241 -7.28 -21.16 -2.34
C ALA A 241 -7.63 -19.66 -2.40
N ARG A 242 -6.64 -18.76 -2.27
CA ARG A 242 -6.83 -17.29 -2.28
C ARG A 242 -6.01 -16.59 -3.36
N SER A 243 -5.87 -17.20 -4.54
CA SER A 243 -5.04 -16.77 -5.69
C SER A 243 -4.98 -15.26 -6.05
N LEU A 244 -5.93 -14.42 -5.63
CA LEU A 244 -5.86 -12.97 -5.77
C LEU A 244 -4.73 -12.31 -4.95
N ASN A 245 -4.27 -12.94 -3.87
CA ASN A 245 -3.15 -12.45 -3.03
C ASN A 245 -1.76 -12.88 -3.55
N ASN A 246 -1.70 -13.56 -4.70
CA ASN A 246 -0.47 -14.14 -5.25
C ASN A 246 0.20 -13.30 -6.33
N LEU A 247 -0.49 -12.26 -6.80
CA LEU A 247 -0.06 -11.47 -7.95
C LEU A 247 0.32 -10.06 -7.50
N ILE A 248 1.59 -9.69 -7.70
CA ILE A 248 2.03 -8.30 -7.57
C ILE A 248 2.57 -7.84 -8.91
N LYS A 249 2.13 -6.65 -9.31
CA LYS A 249 2.70 -5.92 -10.44
C LYS A 249 3.75 -4.95 -9.92
N THR A 250 4.93 -4.95 -10.52
CA THR A 250 6.04 -4.08 -10.15
C THR A 250 6.70 -3.48 -11.38
N TYR A 251 7.21 -2.26 -11.24
CA TYR A 251 7.94 -1.57 -12.31
C TYR A 251 9.38 -2.09 -12.35
N VAL A 252 9.85 -2.47 -13.53
CA VAL A 252 11.21 -2.97 -13.75
C VAL A 252 11.82 -2.29 -14.96
N SER A 253 13.05 -1.82 -14.78
CA SER A 253 13.86 -1.25 -15.85
C SER A 253 15.03 -2.19 -16.09
N ILE A 254 15.04 -2.89 -17.23
CA ILE A 254 16.14 -3.77 -17.62
C ILE A 254 16.99 -3.03 -18.64
N ASN A 255 18.12 -2.48 -18.20
CA ASN A 255 18.89 -1.53 -19.00
C ASN A 255 20.31 -2.06 -19.19
N SER A 256 20.91 -1.82 -20.35
CA SER A 256 22.31 -2.17 -20.64
C SER A 256 23.29 -1.08 -20.19
N LEU A 257 22.92 -0.30 -19.16
CA LEU A 257 23.65 0.91 -18.82
C LEU A 257 24.79 0.61 -17.84
N PRO A 258 25.96 1.26 -17.99
CA PRO A 258 27.02 1.18 -17.00
C PRO A 258 26.52 1.65 -15.64
N GLN A 259 26.71 0.81 -14.61
CA GLN A 259 26.55 1.22 -13.24
C GLN A 259 27.82 2.00 -12.84
N LEU A 260 27.65 3.24 -12.40
CA LEU A 260 28.73 3.96 -11.73
C LEU A 260 28.86 3.42 -10.29
N PRO A 261 30.08 3.29 -9.76
CA PRO A 261 30.25 3.09 -8.32
C PRO A 261 29.52 4.21 -7.55
N ASP A 262 29.01 3.88 -6.36
CA ASP A 262 28.34 4.84 -5.47
C ASP A 262 29.15 6.14 -5.46
N ALA A 263 28.48 7.27 -5.71
CA ALA A 263 29.14 8.56 -5.72
C ALA A 263 29.62 8.91 -4.31
N ALA A 264 30.78 8.40 -3.92
CA ALA A 264 31.54 8.94 -2.81
C ALA A 264 31.88 10.40 -3.15
N ALA A 265 31.93 11.26 -2.13
CA ALA A 265 31.97 12.73 -2.23
C ALA A 265 33.12 13.36 -3.05
N SER A 266 33.91 12.59 -3.80
CA SER A 266 35.05 13.06 -4.60
C SER A 266 35.37 12.27 -5.88
N ALA A 267 34.50 11.38 -6.38
CA ALA A 267 34.80 10.60 -7.58
C ALA A 267 34.33 11.27 -8.89
N ASN A 268 35.26 11.54 -9.82
CA ASN A 268 34.96 11.89 -11.22
C ASN A 268 34.52 10.62 -11.95
N ASN A 269 33.21 10.43 -12.08
CA ASN A 269 32.63 9.26 -12.73
C ASN A 269 32.35 9.54 -14.22
N VAL A 270 33.03 8.82 -15.12
CA VAL A 270 32.91 8.97 -16.58
C VAL A 270 31.91 7.94 -17.13
N CYS A 271 30.81 8.39 -17.74
CA CYS A 271 29.84 7.53 -18.42
C CYS A 271 29.91 7.67 -19.93
N PHE A 272 29.93 6.54 -20.65
CA PHE A 272 29.69 6.50 -22.10
C PHE A 272 28.34 5.84 -22.36
N GLY A 273 27.39 6.57 -22.96
CA GLY A 273 26.07 6.04 -23.34
C GLY A 273 24.91 7.02 -23.16
N SER A 274 23.76 6.64 -23.71
CA SER A 274 22.57 7.51 -23.83
C SER A 274 21.72 7.63 -22.56
N GLU A 275 21.99 6.88 -21.50
CA GLU A 275 21.33 6.99 -20.17
C GLU A 275 22.29 6.40 -19.11
N THR A 276 22.23 6.79 -17.83
CA THR A 276 22.96 6.12 -16.73
C THR A 276 22.15 6.19 -15.43
N LEU A 277 22.27 5.21 -14.54
CA LEU A 277 21.60 5.24 -13.23
C LEU A 277 22.60 5.73 -12.18
N LEU A 278 22.28 6.82 -11.49
CA LEU A 278 23.11 7.36 -10.40
C LEU A 278 22.40 7.11 -9.07
N LYS A 279 23.08 6.41 -8.16
CA LYS A 279 22.64 6.19 -6.79
C LYS A 279 23.65 6.83 -5.83
N SER A 280 23.14 7.51 -4.80
CA SER A 280 23.95 8.03 -3.71
C SER A 280 23.39 7.59 -2.37
N ASN A 281 24.28 7.16 -1.49
CA ASN A 281 23.98 6.88 -0.08
C ASN A 281 24.31 8.09 0.83
N TYR A 282 24.61 9.25 0.23
CA TYR A 282 24.98 10.46 0.97
C TYR A 282 23.80 11.02 1.75
N GLN A 283 23.99 11.25 3.05
CA GLN A 283 23.00 11.88 3.91
C GLN A 283 23.39 13.35 4.13
N GLY A 284 22.90 14.22 3.25
CA GLY A 284 23.13 15.65 3.31
C GLY A 284 22.55 16.37 2.09
N GLU A 285 22.80 17.68 2.00
CA GLU A 285 22.49 18.45 0.80
C GLU A 285 23.64 18.35 -0.20
N GLY A 286 23.31 18.22 -1.48
CA GLY A 286 24.31 18.09 -2.53
C GLY A 286 23.82 18.64 -3.86
N THR A 287 24.77 18.86 -4.76
CA THR A 287 24.52 19.37 -6.11
C THR A 287 25.10 18.43 -7.15
N ILE A 288 24.28 17.99 -8.11
CA ILE A 288 24.68 17.15 -9.24
C ILE A 288 24.73 18.02 -10.49
N ARG A 289 25.89 18.02 -11.17
CA ARG A 289 26.09 18.77 -12.41
C ARG A 289 26.45 17.84 -13.57
N TRP A 290 25.75 18.02 -14.69
CA TRP A 290 25.90 17.24 -15.92
C TRP A 290 26.62 18.07 -16.98
N PHE A 291 27.62 17.49 -17.65
CA PHE A 291 28.43 18.13 -18.67
C PHE A 291 28.43 17.33 -19.98
N ASP A 292 28.62 18.01 -21.11
CA ASP A 292 28.71 17.39 -22.43
C ASP A 292 30.07 16.72 -22.72
N LYS A 293 31.11 17.04 -21.94
CA LYS A 293 32.49 16.52 -22.08
C LYS A 293 33.17 16.33 -20.73
N ASN A 294 34.16 15.44 -20.68
CA ASN A 294 34.96 15.12 -19.48
C ASN A 294 35.87 16.25 -19.00
N THR A 295 36.33 17.11 -19.90
CA THR A 295 37.21 18.25 -19.61
C THR A 295 36.69 19.45 -20.39
N GLU A 296 36.52 20.58 -19.70
CA GLU A 296 36.06 21.85 -20.28
C GLU A 296 34.69 21.76 -21.00
N GLY A 297 33.83 20.84 -20.55
CA GLY A 297 32.48 20.69 -21.09
C GLY A 297 31.53 21.82 -20.69
N THR A 298 30.49 22.01 -21.49
CA THR A 298 29.36 22.88 -21.20
C THR A 298 28.48 22.24 -20.12
N LEU A 299 28.10 23.01 -19.10
CA LEU A 299 27.12 22.57 -18.12
C LEU A 299 25.75 22.43 -18.82
N LEU A 300 25.19 21.24 -18.80
CA LEU A 300 23.90 20.93 -19.42
C LEU A 300 22.75 21.02 -18.42
N ARG A 301 22.98 20.59 -17.18
CA ARG A 301 21.94 20.54 -16.16
C ARG A 301 22.53 20.58 -14.76
N ASN A 302 21.80 21.21 -13.84
CA ASN A 302 22.17 21.35 -12.44
C ASN A 302 20.98 20.91 -11.58
N TRP A 303 21.21 20.05 -10.57
CA TRP A 303 20.16 19.54 -9.70
C TRP A 303 20.60 19.59 -8.24
N GLN A 304 19.71 20.06 -7.37
CA GLN A 304 19.92 20.11 -5.92
C GLN A 304 19.09 19.02 -5.25
N PHE A 305 19.67 18.37 -4.24
CA PHE A 305 19.01 17.28 -3.52
C PHE A 305 19.29 17.35 -2.02
N ALA A 306 18.38 16.79 -1.20
CA ALA A 306 18.49 16.75 0.26
C ALA A 306 18.09 15.36 0.82
N GLY A 307 19.04 14.56 1.30
CA GLY A 307 18.76 13.20 1.82
C GLY A 307 19.10 12.06 0.85
N TYR A 308 18.42 10.91 0.98
CA TYR A 308 18.66 9.71 0.16
C TYR A 308 17.89 9.78 -1.17
N TRP A 309 18.54 9.53 -2.31
CA TRP A 309 17.90 9.61 -3.63
C TRP A 309 18.37 8.51 -4.59
N ILE A 310 17.46 8.09 -5.48
CA ILE A 310 17.74 7.22 -6.64
C ILE A 310 17.31 7.99 -7.88
N MET A 311 18.25 8.33 -8.77
CA MET A 311 17.93 9.01 -10.04
C MET A 311 18.31 8.16 -11.24
N THR A 312 17.41 8.15 -12.23
CA THR A 312 17.70 7.66 -13.58
C THR A 312 18.09 8.87 -14.42
N ALA A 313 19.30 8.90 -14.96
CA ALA A 313 19.78 9.95 -15.83
C ALA A 313 19.70 9.54 -17.31
N ILE A 314 19.45 10.54 -18.15
CA ILE A 314 19.56 10.46 -19.63
C ILE A 314 21.03 10.76 -20.03
N PRO A 315 21.49 10.79 -21.31
CA PRO A 315 22.93 10.75 -21.59
C PRO A 315 23.57 11.94 -20.91
N CYS A 316 24.70 11.78 -20.20
CA CYS A 316 25.78 12.75 -20.12
C CYS A 316 26.77 12.45 -18.99
N PHE A 317 27.91 13.14 -19.03
CA PHE A 317 29.01 13.04 -18.08
C PHE A 317 28.69 13.78 -16.78
N LEU A 318 29.10 13.22 -15.64
CA LEU A 318 28.92 13.81 -14.31
C LEU A 318 30.20 14.50 -13.84
N ARG A 319 30.09 15.71 -13.30
CA ARG A 319 31.19 16.36 -12.54
C ARG A 319 30.61 16.93 -11.26
N ASN A 320 31.01 16.41 -10.10
CA ASN A 320 30.69 17.07 -8.84
C ASN A 320 31.60 18.29 -8.68
N SER A 321 31.02 19.45 -8.35
CA SER A 321 31.76 20.53 -7.72
C SER A 321 31.56 20.40 -6.22
N SER A 322 32.66 20.33 -5.47
CA SER A 322 32.71 20.61 -4.02
C SER A 322 31.99 21.90 -3.68
#